data_AF-A0A9Q0Z5R7-F1
#
_entry.id   AF-A0A9Q0Z5R7-F1
#
_cell.length_a   1.000
_cell.length_b   1.000
_cell.length_c   1.000
_cell.angle_alpha   90.00
_cell.angle_beta   90.00
_cell.angle_gamma   90.00
#
_symmetry.space_group_name_H-M   'P 1'
#
loop_
_entity.id
_entity.type
_entity.pdbx_description
1 polymer ?
#
loop_
_entity_poly.entity_id
_entity_poly.type
_entity_poly.pdbx_seq_one_letter_code
_entity_poly.pdbx_strand_id
1 'polypeptide(L)'
;MLFPCFCSWVLYLVLFFSLILWGASKQQKPMIAMKSVTFEQFRIQAGSDSTGVATDMISVNSTVRMTYRNKGTFFGVHVTSTPLDLSYSEITLASGSIKKFYQSRKSQRSVAISLISDKDTIIREWGRVEQLNRDDYTTSGPKIELRC
;
A
#
# COMPACT_ATOMS: atom_id res chain seq x y z
N MET A 1 49.43 -22.95 -29.25
CA MET A 1 49.42 -22.08 -28.05
C MET A 1 48.41 -20.93 -28.11
N LEU A 2 47.74 -20.64 -29.24
CA LEU A 2 46.74 -19.54 -29.34
C LEU A 2 45.41 -19.80 -28.60
N PHE A 3 44.97 -21.06 -28.55
CA PHE A 3 43.65 -21.44 -28.01
C PHE A 3 43.41 -21.03 -26.54
N PRO A 4 44.34 -21.25 -25.58
CA PRO A 4 44.13 -20.83 -24.19
C PRO A 4 44.12 -19.30 -24.00
N CYS A 5 44.86 -18.56 -24.84
CA CYS A 5 44.92 -17.09 -24.78
C CYS A 5 43.58 -16.46 -25.22
N PHE A 6 42.96 -17.02 -26.27
CA PHE A 6 41.64 -16.58 -26.74
C PHE A 6 40.54 -16.80 -25.70
N CYS A 7 40.53 -17.96 -25.03
CA CYS A 7 39.56 -18.25 -23.98
C CYS A 7 39.70 -17.29 -22.78
N SER A 8 40.93 -16.97 -22.36
CA SER A 8 41.19 -16.03 -21.27
C SER A 8 40.65 -14.62 -21.58
N TRP A 9 40.85 -14.14 -22.81
CA TRP A 9 40.35 -12.84 -23.25
C TRP A 9 38.81 -12.78 -23.28
N VAL A 10 38.16 -13.80 -23.82
CA VAL A 10 36.69 -13.87 -23.85
C VAL A 10 36.11 -13.92 -22.44
N LEU A 11 36.71 -14.70 -21.53
CA LEU A 11 36.30 -14.74 -20.12
C LEU A 11 36.42 -13.37 -19.45
N TYR A 12 37.53 -12.65 -19.68
CA TYR A 12 37.72 -11.31 -19.14
C TYR A 12 36.62 -10.34 -19.63
N LEU A 13 36.31 -10.34 -20.93
CA LEU A 13 35.26 -9.49 -21.48
C LEU A 13 33.87 -9.81 -20.92
N VAL A 14 33.53 -11.09 -20.79
CA VAL A 14 32.23 -11.52 -20.22
C VAL A 14 32.14 -11.11 -18.75
N LEU A 15 33.22 -11.26 -17.97
CA LEU A 15 33.26 -10.85 -16.56
C LEU A 15 33.11 -9.34 -16.42
N PHE A 16 33.82 -8.56 -17.24
CA PHE A 16 33.74 -7.11 -17.24
C PHE A 16 32.33 -6.62 -17.60
N PHE A 17 31.72 -7.17 -18.65
CA PHE A 17 30.36 -6.80 -19.06
C PHE A 17 29.31 -7.22 -18.03
N SER A 18 29.49 -8.39 -17.41
CA SER A 18 28.60 -8.88 -16.34
C SER A 18 28.64 -7.97 -15.10
N LEU A 19 29.80 -7.43 -14.74
CA LEU A 19 29.95 -6.51 -13.61
C LEU A 19 29.18 -5.19 -13.86
N ILE A 20 29.22 -4.68 -15.10
CA ILE A 20 28.49 -3.48 -15.50
C ILE A 20 26.97 -3.72 -15.47
N LEU A 21 26.52 -4.82 -16.08
CA LEU A 21 25.10 -5.19 -16.07
C LEU A 21 24.59 -5.41 -14.64
N TRP A 22 25.40 -6.02 -13.76
CA TRP A 22 25.06 -6.16 -12.35
C TRP A 22 24.88 -4.80 -11.67
N GLY A 23 25.82 -3.87 -11.87
CA GLY A 23 25.71 -2.50 -11.34
C GLY A 23 24.47 -1.77 -11.85
N ALA A 24 24.17 -1.89 -13.15
CA ALA A 24 23.01 -1.25 -13.78
C ALA A 24 21.66 -1.88 -13.39
N SER A 25 21.67 -3.17 -13.03
CA SER A 25 20.48 -3.91 -12.60
C SER A 25 20.07 -3.63 -11.15
N LYS A 26 20.89 -2.91 -10.38
CA LYS A 26 20.55 -2.52 -8.99
C LYS A 26 19.21 -1.76 -8.96
N GLN A 27 18.20 -2.40 -8.37
CA GLN A 27 16.86 -1.85 -8.26
C GLN A 27 16.85 -0.64 -7.32
N GLN A 28 16.38 0.50 -7.83
CA GLN A 28 16.18 1.70 -7.01
C GLN A 28 14.82 1.65 -6.32
N LYS A 29 14.79 1.98 -5.02
CA LYS A 29 13.54 2.03 -4.25
C LYS A 29 12.62 3.12 -4.84
N PRO A 30 11.38 2.78 -5.24
CA PRO A 30 10.42 3.77 -5.70
C PRO A 30 10.04 4.69 -4.53
N MET A 31 9.63 5.92 -4.86
CA MET A 31 9.13 6.86 -3.86
C MET A 31 7.61 6.91 -3.96
N ILE A 32 6.96 6.62 -2.83
CA ILE A 32 5.50 6.69 -2.69
C ILE A 32 5.22 7.85 -1.75
N ALA A 33 4.45 8.83 -2.21
CA ALA A 33 4.07 9.99 -1.42
C ALA A 33 2.54 10.08 -1.35
N MET A 34 2.00 10.07 -0.13
CA MET A 34 0.59 10.32 0.10
C MET A 34 0.27 11.78 -0.25
N LYS A 35 -0.79 12.01 -1.02
CA LYS A 35 -1.27 13.36 -1.34
C LYS A 35 -2.47 13.76 -0.50
N SER A 36 -3.51 12.94 -0.49
CA SER A 36 -4.73 13.25 0.25
C SER A 36 -5.55 11.99 0.50
N VAL A 37 -6.39 12.04 1.54
CA VAL A 37 -7.48 11.10 1.79
C VAL A 37 -8.76 11.90 1.78
N THR A 38 -9.74 11.44 1.02
CA THR A 38 -11.05 12.08 0.93
C THR A 38 -12.08 11.07 1.37
N PHE A 39 -12.84 11.39 2.42
CA PHE A 39 -13.96 10.56 2.88
C PHE A 39 -15.20 10.99 2.10
N GLU A 40 -15.75 10.10 1.27
CA GLU A 40 -16.94 10.39 0.48
C GLU A 40 -18.22 10.04 1.24
N GLN A 41 -18.19 8.94 1.99
CA GLN A 41 -19.32 8.50 2.78
C GLN A 41 -18.83 7.97 4.13
N PHE A 42 -19.43 8.46 5.20
CA PHE A 42 -19.27 7.95 6.55
C PHE A 42 -20.67 7.84 7.16
N ARG A 43 -21.15 6.62 7.35
CA ARG A 43 -22.49 6.35 7.89
C ARG A 43 -22.38 5.45 9.10
N ILE A 44 -23.07 5.84 10.15
CA ILE A 44 -23.28 5.03 11.36
C ILE A 44 -24.74 4.60 11.30
N GLN A 45 -24.97 3.30 11.43
CA GLN A 45 -26.30 2.70 11.38
C GLN A 45 -26.45 1.71 12.53
N ALA A 46 -27.40 1.97 13.43
CA ALA A 46 -27.78 1.01 14.44
C ALA A 46 -28.52 -0.17 13.77
N GLY A 47 -28.08 -1.39 14.07
CA GLY A 47 -28.69 -2.65 13.64
C GLY A 47 -28.96 -3.56 14.83
N SER A 48 -29.70 -4.63 14.60
CA SER A 48 -29.83 -5.74 15.54
C SER A 48 -29.26 -6.97 14.87
N ASP A 49 -28.30 -7.64 15.49
CA ASP A 49 -27.83 -8.93 15.00
C ASP A 49 -28.95 -9.98 15.12
N SER A 50 -28.77 -11.14 14.48
CA SER A 50 -29.75 -12.25 14.52
C SER A 50 -30.07 -12.76 15.93
N THR A 51 -29.26 -12.38 16.93
CA THR A 51 -29.43 -12.66 18.36
C THR A 51 -30.21 -11.60 19.12
N GLY A 52 -30.60 -10.48 18.48
CA GLY A 52 -31.33 -9.38 19.14
C GLY A 52 -30.44 -8.35 19.85
N VAL A 53 -29.11 -8.48 19.73
CA VAL A 53 -28.16 -7.51 20.31
C VAL A 53 -28.10 -6.27 19.42
N ALA A 54 -28.28 -5.10 20.03
CA ALA A 54 -28.11 -3.83 19.35
C ALA A 54 -26.63 -3.63 19.01
N THR A 55 -26.34 -3.54 17.71
CA THR A 55 -24.98 -3.41 17.18
C THR A 55 -24.92 -2.23 16.22
N ASP A 56 -24.01 -1.30 16.48
CA ASP A 56 -23.76 -0.18 15.57
C ASP A 56 -22.85 -0.63 14.43
N MET A 57 -23.33 -0.42 13.20
CA MET A 57 -22.62 -0.68 11.96
C MET A 57 -22.06 0.61 11.41
N ILE A 58 -20.77 0.60 11.05
CA ILE A 58 -20.13 1.75 10.42
C ILE A 58 -19.79 1.41 8.98
N SER A 59 -20.13 2.30 8.06
CA SER A 59 -19.83 2.17 6.64
C SER A 59 -19.03 3.38 6.19
N VAL A 60 -17.85 3.10 5.64
CA VAL A 60 -16.88 4.10 5.20
C VAL A 60 -16.55 3.87 3.73
N ASN A 61 -16.74 4.90 2.92
CA ASN A 61 -16.22 4.98 1.57
C ASN A 61 -15.23 6.14 1.53
N SER A 62 -13.97 5.84 1.21
CA SER A 62 -12.92 6.84 1.14
C SER A 62 -12.05 6.66 -0.08
N THR A 63 -11.56 7.75 -0.65
CA THR A 63 -10.65 7.76 -1.79
C THR A 63 -9.29 8.27 -1.33
N VAL A 64 -8.26 7.43 -1.44
CA VAL A 64 -6.86 7.78 -1.13
C VAL A 64 -6.14 8.13 -2.42
N ARG A 65 -5.54 9.32 -2.47
CA ARG A 65 -4.69 9.78 -3.56
C ARG A 65 -3.23 9.72 -3.13
N MET A 66 -2.43 8.99 -3.89
CA MET A 66 -0.98 8.90 -3.70
C MET A 66 -0.24 9.12 -5.01
N THR A 67 1.02 9.51 -4.92
CA THR A 67 1.91 9.65 -6.08
C THR A 67 2.99 8.58 -6.01
N TYR A 68 3.04 7.77 -7.06
CA TYR A 68 4.09 6.78 -7.27
C TYR A 68 5.14 7.35 -8.21
N ARG A 69 6.40 7.38 -7.79
CA ARG A 69 7.53 7.88 -8.59
C ARG A 69 8.58 6.79 -8.77
N ASN A 70 8.83 6.43 -10.03
CA ASN A 70 9.93 5.55 -10.40
C ASN A 70 11.22 6.37 -10.56
N LYS A 71 12.17 6.19 -9.64
CA LYS A 71 13.50 6.82 -9.70
C LYS A 71 14.45 6.09 -10.66
N GLY A 72 14.13 4.85 -11.05
CA GLY A 72 14.89 4.01 -11.97
C GLY A 72 15.20 4.71 -13.28
N THR A 73 16.46 4.63 -13.71
CA THR A 73 16.95 5.28 -14.93
C THR A 73 16.90 4.40 -16.17
N PHE A 74 17.00 3.08 -16.00
CA PHE A 74 17.17 2.12 -17.09
C PHE A 74 15.90 1.32 -17.41
N PHE A 75 15.10 0.97 -16.40
CA PHE A 75 13.91 0.14 -16.58
C PHE A 75 12.64 0.78 -16.00
N GLY A 76 11.52 0.55 -16.68
CA GLY A 76 10.20 0.77 -16.08
C GLY A 76 9.84 -0.35 -15.12
N VAL A 77 8.91 -0.08 -14.22
CA VAL A 77 8.52 -1.02 -13.16
C VAL A 77 7.04 -1.36 -13.31
N HIS A 78 6.72 -2.65 -13.22
CA HIS A 78 5.35 -3.11 -13.05
C HIS A 78 4.98 -3.00 -11.57
N VAL A 79 4.02 -2.14 -11.28
CA VAL A 79 3.50 -1.96 -9.93
C VAL A 79 2.34 -2.93 -9.76
N THR A 80 2.56 -3.93 -8.91
CA THR A 80 1.51 -4.81 -8.39
C THR A 80 0.95 -4.24 -7.12
N SER A 81 -0.31 -4.56 -6.83
CA SER A 81 -0.99 -4.05 -5.65
C SER A 81 -0.77 -4.92 -4.44
N THR A 82 -0.35 -4.27 -3.35
CA THR A 82 -0.72 -4.68 -2.00
C THR A 82 -2.08 -4.04 -1.67
N PRO A 83 -2.92 -4.70 -0.85
CA PRO A 83 -4.12 -4.08 -0.31
C PRO A 83 -3.72 -2.89 0.57
N LEU A 84 -4.46 -1.78 0.42
CA LEU A 84 -4.37 -0.61 1.27
C LEU A 84 -5.46 -0.70 2.32
N ASP A 85 -5.05 -0.63 3.58
CA ASP A 85 -5.95 -0.69 4.73
C ASP A 85 -5.97 0.67 5.43
N LEU A 86 -7.17 1.21 5.59
CA LEU A 86 -7.44 2.37 6.42
C LEU A 86 -7.81 1.87 7.81
N SER A 87 -6.96 2.18 8.78
CA SER A 87 -7.17 1.77 10.18
C SER A 87 -7.30 2.96 11.12
N TYR A 88 -8.13 2.78 12.14
CA TYR A 88 -8.31 3.71 13.24
C TYR A 88 -8.20 2.93 14.55
N SER A 89 -7.28 3.32 15.42
CA SER A 89 -7.03 2.66 16.71
C SER A 89 -7.00 1.13 16.60
N GLU A 90 -6.18 0.63 15.67
CA GLU A 90 -5.97 -0.80 15.35
C GLU A 90 -7.08 -1.52 14.57
N ILE A 91 -8.14 -0.82 14.17
CA ILE A 91 -9.29 -1.43 13.49
C ILE A 91 -9.37 -0.97 12.04
N THR A 92 -9.40 -1.93 11.13
CA THR A 92 -9.52 -1.68 9.69
C THR A 92 -10.94 -1.24 9.35
N LEU A 93 -11.10 0.05 9.05
CA LEU A 93 -12.36 0.68 8.66
C LEU A 93 -12.70 0.45 7.18
N ALA A 94 -11.68 0.38 6.33
CA ALA A 94 -11.86 0.18 4.90
C ALA A 94 -10.62 -0.43 4.28
N SER A 95 -10.82 -1.28 3.27
CA SER A 95 -9.72 -1.85 2.49
C SER A 95 -9.97 -1.61 1.00
N GLY A 96 -8.90 -1.54 0.22
CA GLY A 96 -8.98 -1.41 -1.23
C GLY A 96 -7.67 -1.77 -1.90
N SER A 97 -7.75 -2.28 -3.13
CA SER A 97 -6.58 -2.70 -3.90
C SER A 97 -6.26 -1.73 -5.02
N ILE A 98 -4.97 -1.49 -5.24
CA ILE A 98 -4.49 -0.70 -6.38
C ILE A 98 -4.69 -1.53 -7.68
N LYS A 99 -5.04 -0.89 -8.79
CA LYS A 99 -5.04 -1.59 -10.09
C LYS A 99 -3.60 -1.72 -10.58
N LYS A 100 -3.20 -2.90 -11.08
CA LYS A 100 -1.86 -3.12 -11.64
C LYS A 100 -1.57 -2.09 -12.74
N PHE A 101 -0.41 -1.45 -12.70
CA PHE A 101 -0.02 -0.49 -13.74
C PHE A 101 1.48 -0.54 -14.03
N TYR A 102 1.84 -0.12 -15.23
CA TYR A 102 3.23 0.07 -15.63
C TYR A 102 3.66 1.52 -15.40
N GLN A 103 4.84 1.72 -14.83
CA GLN A 103 5.45 3.03 -14.66
C GLN A 103 6.78 3.13 -15.43
N SER A 104 6.84 4.06 -16.37
CA SER A 104 8.06 4.31 -17.15
C SER A 104 9.22 4.81 -16.27
N ARG A 105 10.45 4.71 -16.79
CA ARG A 105 11.67 5.18 -16.12
C ARG A 105 11.62 6.69 -15.87
N LYS A 106 12.18 7.15 -14.75
CA LYS A 106 12.22 8.58 -14.32
C LYS A 106 10.88 9.31 -14.38
N SER A 107 9.77 8.60 -14.19
CA SER A 107 8.43 9.17 -14.31
C SER A 107 7.63 9.03 -13.01
N GLN A 108 6.54 9.79 -12.92
CA GLN A 108 5.63 9.77 -11.79
C GLN A 108 4.19 9.63 -12.26
N ARG A 109 3.34 9.02 -11.42
CA ARG A 109 1.91 8.86 -11.67
C ARG A 109 1.14 9.08 -10.38
N SER A 110 0.05 9.83 -10.47
CA SER A 110 -0.91 9.93 -9.37
C SER A 110 -1.91 8.78 -9.49
N VAL A 111 -2.12 8.05 -8.39
CA VAL A 111 -3.01 6.91 -8.29
C VAL A 111 -4.08 7.26 -7.24
N ALA A 112 -5.34 7.05 -7.59
CA ALA A 112 -6.46 7.15 -6.68
C ALA A 112 -7.00 5.74 -6.41
N ILE A 113 -7.19 5.40 -5.14
CA ILE A 113 -7.72 4.12 -4.67
C ILE A 113 -8.95 4.39 -3.84
N SER A 114 -10.07 3.76 -4.20
CA SER A 114 -11.27 3.75 -3.38
C SER A 114 -11.15 2.61 -2.36
N LEU A 115 -11.19 2.96 -1.09
CA LEU A 115 -11.25 2.06 0.05
C LEU A 115 -12.71 1.98 0.50
N ILE A 116 -13.21 0.76 0.61
CA ILE A 116 -14.59 0.47 0.99
C ILE A 116 -14.57 -0.33 2.29
N SER A 117 -15.47 0.01 3.20
CA SER A 117 -15.68 -0.74 4.43
C SER A 117 -16.12 -2.16 4.15
N ASP A 118 -15.41 -3.13 4.74
CA ASP A 118 -15.90 -4.49 4.83
C ASP A 118 -16.92 -4.57 5.96
N LYS A 119 -18.12 -5.03 5.62
CA LYS A 119 -19.29 -5.09 6.50
C LYS A 119 -19.02 -6.04 7.68
N ASP A 120 -18.29 -7.13 7.45
CA ASP A 120 -18.13 -8.20 8.44
C ASP A 120 -17.04 -7.90 9.48
N THR A 121 -15.98 -7.16 9.10
CA THR A 121 -14.87 -6.85 10.00
C THR A 121 -15.24 -5.77 11.02
N ILE A 122 -16.00 -4.78 10.57
CA ILE A 122 -16.42 -3.62 11.36
C ILE A 122 -17.26 -4.08 12.56
N ILE A 123 -18.32 -4.86 12.33
CA ILE A 123 -19.30 -5.29 13.35
C ILE A 123 -18.62 -5.96 14.56
N ARG A 124 -17.60 -6.79 14.32
CA ARG A 124 -16.90 -7.54 15.38
C ARG A 124 -16.03 -6.66 16.26
N GLU A 125 -15.42 -5.62 15.67
CA GLU A 125 -14.43 -4.83 16.39
C GLU A 125 -15.06 -3.62 17.10
N TRP A 126 -16.22 -3.11 16.64
CA TRP A 126 -16.89 -1.96 17.29
C TRP A 126 -17.30 -2.21 18.74
N GLY A 127 -17.76 -3.42 19.06
CA GLY A 127 -18.08 -3.76 20.46
C GLY A 127 -16.89 -3.59 21.41
N ARG A 128 -15.65 -3.72 20.88
CA ARG A 128 -14.40 -3.44 21.60
C ARG A 128 -14.04 -1.96 21.59
N VAL A 129 -14.30 -1.24 20.49
CA VAL A 129 -14.02 0.21 20.38
C VAL A 129 -14.82 1.02 21.36
N GLU A 130 -16.10 0.71 21.56
CA GLU A 130 -16.94 1.47 22.51
C GLU A 130 -16.36 1.41 23.94
N GLN A 131 -15.70 0.30 24.29
CA GLN A 131 -14.97 0.16 25.56
C GLN A 131 -13.63 0.91 25.53
N LEU A 132 -12.84 0.78 24.46
CA LEU A 132 -11.54 1.48 24.31
C LEU A 132 -11.68 3.01 24.27
N ASN A 133 -12.69 3.54 23.57
CA ASN A 133 -12.95 4.96 23.44
C ASN A 133 -13.46 5.58 24.76
N ARG A 134 -14.03 4.77 25.66
CA ARG A 134 -14.42 5.21 27.00
C ARG A 134 -13.20 5.41 27.91
N ASP A 135 -12.12 4.67 27.68
CA ASP A 135 -10.87 4.76 28.43
C ASP A 135 -9.88 5.79 27.82
N ASP A 136 -10.02 6.10 26.52
CA ASP A 136 -9.13 6.97 25.74
C ASP A 136 -9.38 8.48 25.89
N TYR A 137 -10.47 8.91 26.55
CA TYR A 137 -10.75 10.34 26.78
C TYR A 137 -9.70 11.07 27.64
N THR A 138 -8.68 10.38 28.14
CA THR A 138 -7.69 10.91 29.08
C THR A 138 -6.27 11.09 28.53
N THR A 139 -5.92 10.61 27.33
CA THR A 139 -4.53 10.79 26.82
C THR A 139 -4.43 10.66 25.30
N SER A 140 -4.01 11.75 24.64
CA SER A 140 -3.65 11.86 23.21
C SER A 140 -4.72 11.37 22.22
N GLY A 141 -5.31 12.32 21.49
CA GLY A 141 -6.36 12.02 20.51
C GLY A 141 -5.98 10.92 19.50
N PRO A 142 -6.98 10.21 18.98
CA PRO A 142 -6.81 8.98 18.22
C PRO A 142 -6.10 9.21 16.88
N LYS A 143 -5.25 8.25 16.49
CA LYS A 143 -4.38 8.33 15.30
C LYS A 143 -4.94 7.48 14.15
N ILE A 144 -5.18 8.12 13.01
CA ILE A 144 -5.52 7.42 11.76
C ILE A 144 -4.23 6.92 11.12
N GLU A 145 -4.15 5.61 10.85
CA GLU A 145 -3.00 4.98 10.20
C GLU A 145 -3.42 4.33 8.86
N LEU A 146 -2.61 4.58 7.83
CA LEU A 146 -2.75 3.94 6.53
C LEU A 146 -1.65 2.90 6.38
N ARG A 147 -2.04 1.65 6.17
CA ARG A 147 -1.13 0.53 5.95
C ARG A 147 -1.15 0.14 4.48
N CYS A 148 0.04 -0.01 3.90
CA CYS A 148 0.24 -0.30 2.48
C CYS A 148 1.23 -1.43 2.26
#